data_AF-A0A962JWU5-F1
#
_entry.id   AF-A0A962JWU5-F1
#
_cell.length_a   1.000
_cell.length_b   1.000
_cell.length_c   1.000
_cell.angle_alpha   90.00
_cell.angle_beta   90.00
_cell.angle_gamma   90.00
#
_symmetry.space_group_name_H-M   'P 1'
#
loop_
_entity.id
_entity.type
_entity.pdbx_description
1 polymer ?
#
loop_
_entity_poly.entity_id
_entity_poly.type
_entity_poly.pdbx_seq_one_letter_code
_entity_poly.pdbx_strand_id
1 'polypeptide(L)' 'MSFRLLGGSARAFPPRTFTLTLAATALILASTASAQDQAGADIQSTVTYPAEFFAQYEPYSVNDMLNRIPGISLAMG' A
#
# COMPACT_ATOMS: atom_id res chain seq x y z
N MET A 1 9.91 10.03 -72.25
CA MET A 1 10.94 10.02 -71.19
C MET A 1 10.25 9.95 -69.84
N SER A 2 10.76 9.08 -69.00
CA SER A 2 10.09 8.39 -67.90
C SER A 2 10.20 9.12 -66.55
N PHE A 3 9.17 8.99 -65.70
CA PHE A 3 9.17 8.78 -64.22
C PHE A 3 10.03 9.74 -63.33
N ARG A 4 9.57 10.25 -62.18
CA ARG A 4 8.94 9.55 -61.04
C ARG A 4 8.13 10.48 -60.14
N LEU A 5 6.97 9.98 -59.70
CA LEU A 5 6.33 10.34 -58.43
C LEU A 5 7.26 9.99 -57.27
N LEU A 6 7.61 10.96 -56.42
CA LEU A 6 8.17 10.69 -55.10
C LEU A 6 7.01 10.49 -54.13
N GLY A 7 6.65 9.22 -53.92
CA GLY A 7 5.62 8.79 -52.98
C GLY A 7 6.00 9.16 -51.55
N GLY A 8 5.23 10.07 -50.96
CA GLY A 8 5.17 10.25 -49.51
C GLY A 8 4.37 9.11 -48.90
N SER A 9 5.07 8.09 -48.41
CA SER A 9 4.45 7.03 -47.61
C SER A 9 4.01 7.60 -46.26
N ALA A 10 2.78 8.12 -46.19
CA ALA A 10 2.11 8.34 -44.92
C ALA A 10 1.91 6.97 -44.26
N ARG A 11 2.80 6.62 -43.32
CA ARG A 11 2.60 5.47 -42.45
C ARG A 11 1.37 5.75 -41.59
N ALA A 12 0.22 5.26 -42.06
CA ALA A 12 -0.99 5.19 -41.27
C ALA A 12 -0.71 4.26 -40.08
N PHE A 13 -0.45 4.84 -38.91
CA PHE A 13 -0.42 4.07 -37.68
C PHE A 13 -1.81 3.45 -37.49
N PRO A 14 -1.92 2.11 -37.39
CA PRO A 14 -3.22 1.48 -37.24
C PRO A 14 -3.85 1.96 -35.92
N PRO A 15 -5.16 2.24 -35.89
CA PRO A 15 -5.82 2.85 -34.73
C PRO A 15 -5.65 2.02 -33.45
N ARG A 16 -5.43 0.71 -33.58
CA ARG A 16 -5.25 -0.24 -32.48
C ARG A 16 -3.94 -0.03 -31.70
N THR A 17 -2.85 0.38 -32.35
CA THR A 17 -1.58 0.64 -31.65
C THR A 17 -1.61 1.97 -30.91
N PHE A 18 -2.38 2.94 -31.43
CA PHE A 18 -2.59 4.24 -30.78
C PHE A 18 -3.44 4.12 -29.52
N THR A 19 -4.48 3.28 -29.54
CA THR A 19 -5.30 3.01 -28.35
C THR A 19 -4.53 2.24 -27.27
N LEU A 20 -3.68 1.28 -27.67
CA LEU A 20 -2.85 0.50 -26.75
C LEU A 20 -1.79 1.36 -26.04
N THR A 21 -1.16 2.28 -26.77
CA THR A 21 -0.16 3.19 -26.21
C THR A 21 -0.81 4.21 -25.28
N LEU A 22 -1.96 4.79 -25.66
CA LEU A 22 -2.72 5.72 -24.80
C LEU A 22 -3.17 5.05 -23.48
N ALA A 23 -3.67 3.81 -23.55
CA ALA A 23 -4.08 3.06 -22.37
C ALA A 23 -2.89 2.75 -21.45
N ALA A 24 -1.73 2.39 -22.02
CA ALA A 24 -0.51 2.14 -21.25
C ALA A 24 -0.02 3.41 -20.54
N THR A 25 -0.03 4.56 -21.22
CA THR A 25 0.34 5.84 -20.61
C THR A 25 -0.63 6.26 -19.49
N ALA A 26 -1.94 6.00 -19.66
CA ALA A 26 -2.93 6.26 -18.62
C ALA A 26 -2.74 5.39 -17.36
N LEU A 27 -2.38 4.10 -17.51
CA LEU A 27 -2.08 3.21 -16.38
C LEU A 27 -0.84 3.66 -15.59
N ILE A 28 0.21 4.07 -16.29
CA ILE A 28 1.46 4.55 -15.66
C ILE A 28 1.19 5.86 -14.90
N LEU A 29 0.39 6.77 -15.46
CA LEU A 29 0.04 8.02 -14.79
C LEU A 29 -0.89 7.81 -13.58
N ALA A 30 -1.74 6.78 -13.60
CA ALA A 30 -2.56 6.40 -12.45
C ALA A 30 -1.75 5.80 -11.28
N SER A 31 -0.52 5.35 -11.54
CA SER A 31 0.34 4.70 -10.55
C SER A 31 0.93 5.68 -9.53
N THR A 32 0.89 7.00 -9.79
CA THR A 32 1.44 8.02 -8.88
C THR A 32 0.47 8.41 -7.75
N ALA A 33 -0.76 7.86 -7.73
CA ALA A 33 -1.79 8.19 -6.75
C ALA A 33 -1.84 7.23 -5.54
N SER A 34 -1.12 6.11 -5.58
CA SER A 34 -0.95 5.26 -4.40
C SER A 34 0.32 5.65 -3.66
N ALA A 35 0.27 6.75 -2.92
CA ALA A 35 1.11 6.85 -1.74
C ALA A 35 0.62 5.72 -0.83
N GLN A 36 1.32 4.58 -0.83
CA GLN A 36 1.18 3.64 0.27
C GLN A 36 1.45 4.47 1.51
N ASP A 37 0.46 4.62 2.37
CA ASP A 37 0.67 5.19 3.69
C ASP A 37 1.90 4.50 4.24
N GLN A 38 2.92 5.30 4.58
CA GLN A 38 4.20 4.79 5.03
C GLN A 38 4.03 4.30 6.47
N ALA A 39 3.11 3.35 6.67
CA ALA A 39 2.98 2.52 7.84
C ALA A 39 4.25 1.66 7.90
N GLY A 40 5.34 2.27 8.35
CA GLY A 40 6.67 1.68 8.18
C GLY A 40 7.82 2.46 8.78
N ALA A 41 7.76 3.78 8.90
CA ALA A 41 8.89 4.54 9.46
C ALA A 41 8.89 4.62 11.00
N ASP A 42 7.74 4.40 11.65
CA ASP A 42 7.59 4.43 13.11
C ASP A 42 6.50 3.45 13.57
N ILE A 43 6.56 2.19 13.10
CA ILE A 43 5.65 1.16 13.65
C ILE A 43 6.21 0.73 15.00
N GLN A 44 5.78 1.42 16.06
CA GLN A 44 6.04 0.98 17.43
C GLN A 44 5.27 -0.31 17.68
N SER A 45 5.94 -1.44 17.40
CA SER A 45 5.41 -2.80 17.63
C SER A 45 5.40 -3.20 19.11
N THR A 46 5.62 -2.23 20.00
CA THR A 46 5.61 -2.36 21.45
C THR A 46 4.58 -1.39 22.01
N VAL A 47 3.64 -1.89 22.79
CA VAL A 47 2.66 -1.07 23.52
C VAL A 47 3.02 -1.08 25.00
N THR A 48 3.18 0.10 25.60
CA THR A 48 3.46 0.25 27.04
C THR A 48 2.17 0.57 27.79
N TYR A 49 1.82 -0.27 28.77
CA TYR A 49 0.68 -0.05 29.66
C TYR A 49 1.19 0.44 31.02
N PRO A 50 0.89 1.68 31.43
CA PRO A 50 1.32 2.21 32.71
C PRO A 50 0.46 1.62 33.85
N ALA A 51 0.92 1.72 35.10
CA ALA A 51 0.26 1.08 36.24
C ALA A 51 -1.18 1.59 36.44
N GLU A 52 -1.43 2.86 36.12
CA GLU A 52 -2.72 3.54 36.27
C GLU A 52 -3.81 2.93 35.38
N PHE A 53 -3.43 2.36 34.21
CA PHE A 53 -4.36 1.64 33.33
C PHE A 53 -5.01 0.46 34.06
N PHE A 54 -4.28 -0.18 34.97
CA PHE A 54 -4.77 -1.35 35.68
C PHE A 54 -5.63 -0.99 36.91
N ALA A 55 -5.56 0.24 37.43
CA ALA A 55 -6.22 0.63 38.68
C ALA A 55 -7.74 0.39 38.68
N GLN A 56 -8.40 0.57 37.53
CA GLN A 56 -9.85 0.34 37.38
C GLN A 56 -10.27 -1.15 37.48
N TYR A 57 -9.32 -2.07 37.38
CA TYR A 57 -9.58 -3.52 37.43
C TYR A 57 -9.28 -4.12 38.80
N GLU A 58 -8.86 -3.29 39.76
CA GLU A 58 -8.48 -3.70 41.12
C GLU A 58 -7.56 -4.94 41.13
N PRO A 59 -6.40 -4.91 40.42
CA PRO A 59 -5.53 -6.06 40.28
C PRO A 59 -4.93 -6.43 41.64
N TYR A 60 -5.05 -7.70 42.02
CA TYR A 60 -4.43 -8.22 43.24
C TYR A 60 -3.01 -8.74 42.96
N SER A 61 -2.77 -9.24 41.75
CA SER A 61 -1.50 -9.84 41.32
C SER A 61 -1.05 -9.36 39.94
N VAL A 62 0.22 -9.63 39.60
CA VAL A 62 0.76 -9.37 38.25
C VAL A 62 -0.01 -10.16 37.18
N ASN A 63 -0.47 -11.35 37.51
CA ASN A 63 -1.25 -12.18 36.60
C ASN A 63 -2.58 -11.51 36.21
N ASP A 64 -3.21 -10.79 37.15
CA ASP A 64 -4.44 -10.04 36.88
C ASP A 64 -4.21 -8.88 35.91
N MET A 65 -3.03 -8.25 35.97
CA MET A 65 -2.63 -7.22 35.00
C MET A 65 -2.42 -7.82 33.61
N LEU A 66 -1.70 -8.94 33.50
CA LEU A 66 -1.45 -9.59 32.21
C LEU A 66 -2.74 -10.07 31.53
N ASN A 67 -3.72 -10.54 32.30
CA ASN A 67 -5.04 -10.92 31.78
C ASN A 67 -5.82 -9.77 31.12
N ARG A 68 -5.44 -8.50 31.35
CA ARG A 68 -6.09 -7.33 30.75
C ARG A 68 -5.41 -6.86 29.46
N ILE A 69 -4.22 -7.35 29.13
CA ILE A 69 -3.51 -6.95 27.92
C ILE A 69 -4.14 -7.65 26.71
N PRO A 70 -4.68 -6.90 25.73
CA PRO A 70 -5.25 -7.50 24.53
C PRO A 70 -4.18 -8.19 23.68
N GLY A 71 -4.55 -9.29 23.01
CA GLY A 71 -3.68 -9.96 22.05
C GLY A 71 -2.59 -10.83 22.66
N ILE A 72 -2.52 -10.97 23.99
CA ILE A 72 -1.70 -11.99 24.65
C ILE A 72 -2.61 -13.07 25.26
N SER A 73 -2.16 -14.32 25.20
CA SER A 73 -2.75 -15.42 25.95
C SER A 73 -1.78 -15.83 27.04
N LEU A 74 -2.24 -15.91 28.28
CA LEU A 74 -1.42 -16.42 29.37
C LEU A 74 -1.26 -17.93 29.22
N ALA A 75 -0.03 -18.40 29.08
CA ALA A 75 0.28 -19.82 29.18
C ALA A 75 0.19 -20.25 30.65
N MET A 76 -0.99 -20.67 31.07
CA MET A 76 -1.21 -21.31 32.37
C MET A 76 -0.78 -22.79 32.27
N GLY A 77 0.52 -23.04 32.47
CA GLY A 77 1.09 -24.39 32.60
C GLY A 77 0.99 -24.95 34.00
#